data_AF-A0A846E385-F1
#
_entry.id   AF-A0A846E385-F1
#
_cell.length_a   1.000
_cell.length_b   1.000
_cell.length_c   1.000
_cell.angle_alpha   90.00
_cell.angle_beta   90.00
_cell.angle_gamma   90.00
#
_symmetry.space_group_name_H-M   'P 1'
#
loop_
_entity.id
_entity.type
_entity.pdbx_description
1 polymer ?
#
loop_
_entity_poly.entity_id
_entity_poly.type
_entity_poly.pdbx_seq_one_letter_code
_entity_poly.pdbx_strand_id
1 'polypeptide(L)'
;PIKQVYRLREKISYHATRIFALKHQPELVASWLETSLQEHNLGLTPSQWNQYWQSLTPDRQQLLEALRSGQSIEAIASELNWKTNQVMGEWSKLYLAAQALRSAS
;
A
#
# COMPACT_ATOMS: atom_id res chain seq x y z
N PRO A 1 23.62 9.01 -16.73
CA PRO A 1 23.63 9.00 -15.24
C PRO A 1 22.22 8.91 -14.61
N ILE A 2 21.30 9.83 -14.89
CA ILE A 2 19.98 9.93 -14.24
C ILE A 2 19.04 8.74 -14.55
N LYS A 3 19.07 8.22 -15.78
CA LYS A 3 18.20 7.10 -16.21
C LYS A 3 18.52 5.76 -15.54
N GLN A 4 19.75 5.56 -15.06
CA GLN A 4 20.14 4.34 -14.35
C GLN A 4 19.64 4.34 -12.92
N VAL A 5 19.65 5.50 -12.24
CA VAL A 5 19.09 5.66 -10.89
C VAL A 5 17.58 5.40 -10.89
N TYR A 6 16.86 5.88 -11.91
CA TYR A 6 15.42 5.61 -12.07
C TYR A 6 15.11 4.11 -12.24
N ARG A 7 15.87 3.40 -13.07
CA ARG A 7 15.70 1.95 -13.24
C ARG A 7 16.11 1.15 -12.02
N LEU A 8 17.12 1.61 -11.27
CA LEU A 8 17.52 1.00 -10.01
C LEU A 8 16.40 1.17 -8.97
N ARG A 9 15.82 2.38 -8.88
CA ARG A 9 14.65 2.67 -8.05
C ARG A 9 13.48 1.76 -8.43
N GLU A 10 13.14 1.64 -9.71
CA GLU A 10 12.07 0.76 -10.20
C GLU A 10 12.29 -0.72 -9.86
N LYS A 11 13.51 -1.24 -10.08
CA LYS A 11 13.86 -2.64 -9.75
C LYS A 11 13.89 -2.87 -8.24
N ILE A 12 14.39 -1.92 -7.46
CA ILE A 12 14.39 -1.98 -6.00
C ILE A 12 12.96 -1.91 -5.48
N SER A 13 12.11 -1.04 -6.02
CA SER A 13 10.67 -1.02 -5.72
C SER A 13 9.99 -2.34 -6.06
N TYR A 14 10.23 -2.91 -7.25
CA TYR A 14 9.66 -4.20 -7.65
C TYR A 14 10.06 -5.35 -6.70
N HIS A 15 11.34 -5.41 -6.29
CA HIS A 15 11.81 -6.44 -5.37
C HIS A 15 11.47 -6.14 -3.90
N ALA A 16 11.44 -4.89 -3.47
CA ALA A 16 11.08 -4.48 -2.11
C ALA A 16 9.58 -4.70 -1.84
N THR A 17 8.70 -4.33 -2.77
CA THR A 17 7.26 -4.62 -2.64
C THR A 17 7.00 -6.13 -2.62
N ARG A 18 7.78 -6.94 -3.35
CA ARG A 18 7.54 -8.39 -3.46
C ARG A 18 8.21 -9.23 -2.37
N ILE A 19 9.29 -8.77 -1.75
CA ILE A 19 10.08 -9.53 -0.76
C ILE A 19 10.07 -8.87 0.63
N PHE A 20 10.08 -7.54 0.74
CA PHE A 20 10.11 -6.83 2.02
C PHE A 20 8.74 -6.62 2.66
N ALA A 21 7.67 -6.50 1.87
CA ALA A 21 6.29 -6.45 2.39
C ALA A 21 5.87 -7.69 3.19
N LEU A 22 6.62 -8.80 3.05
CA LEU A 22 6.29 -10.09 3.66
C LEU A 22 7.13 -10.45 4.88
N LYS A 23 8.22 -9.73 5.23
CA LYS A 23 9.08 -10.14 6.35
C LYS A 23 9.39 -9.08 7.41
N HIS A 24 9.94 -7.90 7.14
CA HIS A 24 10.28 -6.94 8.20
C HIS A 24 10.12 -5.48 7.73
N GLN A 25 9.28 -4.72 8.45
CA GLN A 25 9.14 -3.25 8.45
C GLN A 25 9.12 -2.56 7.06
N PRO A 26 8.00 -2.66 6.32
CA PRO A 26 7.83 -2.02 5.02
C PRO A 26 7.72 -0.48 5.06
N GLU A 27 7.61 0.13 6.25
CA GLU A 27 7.37 1.57 6.40
C GLU A 27 8.53 2.45 5.94
N LEU A 28 9.79 2.05 6.19
CA LEU A 28 10.97 2.84 5.84
C LEU A 28 11.13 3.04 4.33
N VAL A 29 10.90 1.98 3.54
CA VAL A 29 10.97 2.06 2.07
C VAL A 29 9.75 2.81 1.53
N ALA A 30 8.57 2.60 2.13
CA ALA A 30 7.36 3.30 1.71
C ALA A 30 7.44 4.81 1.99
N SER A 31 7.96 5.22 3.14
CA SER A 31 8.19 6.62 3.50
C SER A 31 9.25 7.25 2.59
N TRP A 32 10.38 6.56 2.33
CA TRP A 32 11.40 7.02 1.38
C TRP A 32 10.89 7.21 -0.06
N LEU A 33 9.88 6.44 -0.47
CA LEU A 33 9.23 6.56 -1.77
C LEU A 33 8.03 7.52 -1.80
N GLU A 34 7.72 8.15 -0.66
CA GLU A 34 6.52 8.97 -0.43
C GLU A 34 5.23 8.19 -0.80
N THR A 35 5.20 6.92 -0.43
CA THR A 35 4.07 5.99 -0.66
C THR A 35 3.58 5.34 0.63
N SER A 36 4.00 5.83 1.80
CA SER A 36 3.48 5.31 3.06
C SER A 36 1.98 5.59 3.14
N LEU A 37 1.24 4.60 3.65
CA LEU A 37 -0.20 4.74 3.86
C LEU A 37 -0.51 5.79 4.93
N GLN A 38 0.29 5.80 5.99
CA GLN A 38 0.11 6.70 7.13
C GLN A 38 0.33 8.17 6.75
N GLU A 39 1.44 8.48 6.07
CA GLU A 39 1.86 9.87 5.87
C GLU A 39 1.54 10.40 4.47
N HIS A 40 1.53 9.53 3.46
CA HIS A 40 1.50 9.95 2.05
C HIS A 40 0.29 9.45 1.27
N ASN A 41 -0.72 8.84 1.90
CA ASN A 41 -1.91 8.34 1.20
C ASN A 41 -1.54 7.42 0.00
N LEU A 42 -0.52 6.57 0.18
CA LEU A 42 0.03 5.71 -0.89
C LEU A 42 0.69 6.48 -2.05
N GLY A 43 1.02 7.75 -1.86
CA GLY A 43 1.59 8.64 -2.88
C GLY A 43 0.55 9.25 -3.81
N LEU A 44 -0.73 9.20 -3.43
CA LEU A 44 -1.83 9.86 -4.14
C LEU A 44 -1.99 11.31 -3.68
N THR A 45 -2.33 12.19 -4.62
CA THR A 45 -2.78 13.55 -4.28
C THR A 45 -4.10 13.51 -3.49
N PRO A 46 -4.48 14.57 -2.76
CA PRO A 46 -5.74 14.57 -2.01
C PRO A 46 -6.98 14.29 -2.87
N SER A 47 -7.02 14.77 -4.13
CA SER A 47 -8.13 14.50 -5.04
C SER A 47 -8.15 13.05 -5.51
N GLN A 48 -7.01 12.50 -5.89
CA GLN A 48 -6.87 11.08 -6.25
C GLN A 48 -7.22 10.17 -5.08
N TRP A 49 -6.79 10.52 -3.86
CA TRP A 49 -7.11 9.79 -2.64
C TRP A 49 -8.61 9.75 -2.38
N ASN A 50 -9.29 10.89 -2.47
CA ASN A 50 -10.74 10.95 -2.25
C ASN A 50 -11.50 10.10 -3.28
N GLN A 51 -11.12 10.19 -4.56
CA GLN A 51 -11.72 9.35 -5.61
C GLN A 51 -11.43 7.86 -5.36
N TYR A 52 -10.19 7.54 -5.00
CA TYR A 52 -9.78 6.18 -4.69
C TYR A 52 -10.60 5.62 -3.53
N TRP A 53 -10.67 6.35 -2.42
CA TRP A 53 -11.43 6.01 -1.22
C TRP A 53 -12.91 5.75 -1.52
N GLN A 54 -13.55 6.64 -2.30
CA GLN A 54 -14.96 6.50 -2.68
C GLN A 54 -15.22 5.28 -3.60
N SER A 55 -14.20 4.82 -4.33
CA SER A 55 -14.32 3.63 -5.19
C SER A 55 -14.22 2.30 -4.44
N LEU A 56 -13.79 2.32 -3.18
CA LEU A 56 -13.60 1.12 -2.36
C LEU A 56 -14.93 0.62 -1.78
N THR A 57 -15.04 -0.70 -1.64
CA THR A 57 -16.12 -1.32 -0.87
C THR A 57 -15.93 -1.04 0.63
N PRO A 58 -17.00 -1.09 1.45
CA PRO A 58 -16.91 -0.85 2.89
C PRO A 58 -15.84 -1.71 3.58
N ASP A 59 -15.78 -3.01 3.30
CA ASP A 59 -14.77 -3.89 3.90
C ASP A 59 -13.33 -3.51 3.52
N ARG A 60 -13.13 -2.97 2.31
CA ARG A 60 -11.83 -2.49 1.85
C ARG A 60 -11.45 -1.16 2.48
N GLN A 61 -12.42 -0.28 2.72
CA GLN A 61 -12.22 0.94 3.50
C GLN A 61 -11.81 0.60 4.93
N GLN A 62 -12.51 -0.33 5.57
CA GLN A 62 -12.22 -0.78 6.94
C GLN A 62 -10.83 -1.42 7.03
N LEU A 63 -10.47 -2.30 6.08
CA LEU A 63 -9.10 -2.84 5.99
C LEU A 63 -8.05 -1.72 5.90
N LEU A 64 -8.31 -0.71 5.07
CA LEU A 64 -7.34 0.35 4.78
C LEU A 64 -7.18 1.30 5.97
N GLU A 65 -8.26 1.59 6.70
CA GLU A 65 -8.22 2.28 7.99
C GLU A 65 -7.47 1.48 9.06
N ALA A 66 -7.73 0.18 9.16
CA ALA A 66 -7.08 -0.69 10.13
C ALA A 66 -5.56 -0.82 9.88
N LEU A 67 -5.15 -0.89 8.61
CA LEU A 67 -3.74 -0.83 8.24
C LEU A 67 -3.13 0.55 8.52
N ARG A 68 -3.89 1.63 8.33
CA ARG A 68 -3.45 2.99 8.61
C ARG A 68 -3.25 3.24 10.11
N SER A 69 -4.09 2.64 10.95
CA SER A 69 -3.98 2.72 12.41
C SER A 69 -2.83 1.87 12.99
N GLY A 70 -2.15 1.07 12.15
CA GLY A 70 -1.03 0.23 12.55
C GLY A 70 -1.44 -1.10 13.16
N GLN A 71 -2.69 -1.55 12.99
CA GLN A 71 -3.12 -2.87 13.45
C GLN A 71 -2.33 -3.98 12.72
N SER A 72 -2.05 -5.08 13.43
CA SER A 72 -1.38 -6.24 12.84
C SER A 72 -2.32 -7.00 11.91
N ILE A 73 -1.76 -7.74 10.95
CA ILE A 73 -2.53 -8.55 9.99
C ILE A 73 -3.43 -9.56 10.69
N GLU A 74 -2.99 -10.13 11.81
CA GLU A 74 -3.76 -11.07 12.63
C GLU A 74 -4.94 -10.39 13.34
N ALA A 75 -4.73 -9.20 13.89
CA ALA A 75 -5.80 -8.42 14.53
C ALA A 75 -6.88 -8.04 13.51
N ILE A 76 -6.46 -7.55 12.33
CA ILE A 76 -7.35 -7.20 11.23
C ILE A 76 -8.12 -8.42 10.72
N ALA A 77 -7.43 -9.55 10.56
CA ALA A 77 -8.06 -10.81 10.15
C ALA A 77 -9.16 -11.23 11.12
N SER A 78 -8.90 -11.11 12.43
CA SER A 78 -9.90 -11.42 13.46
C SER A 78 -11.09 -10.45 13.43
N GLU A 79 -10.84 -9.14 13.25
CA GLU A 79 -11.88 -8.11 13.26
C GLU A 79 -12.81 -8.23 12.04
N LEU A 80 -12.24 -8.45 10.85
CA LEU A 80 -12.98 -8.58 9.60
C LEU A 80 -13.52 -10.00 9.37
N ASN A 81 -13.26 -10.94 10.28
CA ASN A 81 -13.54 -12.37 10.11
C ASN A 81 -12.96 -12.94 8.80
N TRP A 82 -11.74 -12.51 8.46
CA TRP A 82 -10.99 -12.90 7.28
C TRP A 82 -9.83 -13.84 7.64
N LYS A 83 -9.29 -14.53 6.64
CA LYS A 83 -8.01 -15.24 6.80
C LYS A 83 -6.86 -14.24 6.66
N THR A 84 -5.75 -14.44 7.38
CA THR A 84 -4.54 -13.58 7.26
C THR A 84 -4.04 -13.46 5.82
N ASN A 85 -4.06 -14.56 5.05
CA ASN A 85 -3.71 -14.54 3.62
C ASN A 85 -4.67 -13.70 2.77
N GLN A 86 -5.94 -13.62 3.15
CA GLN A 86 -6.93 -12.77 2.48
C GLN A 86 -6.66 -11.30 2.77
N VAL A 87 -6.33 -10.95 4.03
CA VAL A 87 -5.92 -9.59 4.42
C VAL A 87 -4.70 -9.14 3.61
N MET A 88 -3.65 -9.96 3.55
CA MET A 88 -2.44 -9.65 2.76
C MET A 88 -2.74 -9.52 1.26
N GLY A 89 -3.61 -10.38 0.73
CA GLY A 89 -4.02 -10.36 -0.68
C GLY A 89 -4.81 -9.10 -1.05
N GLU A 90 -5.81 -8.73 -0.25
CA GLU A 90 -6.59 -7.51 -0.46
C GLU A 90 -5.74 -6.26 -0.25
N TRP A 91 -4.85 -6.24 0.75
CA TRP A 91 -3.88 -5.15 0.92
C TRP A 91 -3.02 -4.95 -0.33
N SER A 92 -2.48 -6.05 -0.88
CA SER A 92 -1.67 -5.99 -2.10
C SER A 92 -2.45 -5.42 -3.28
N LYS A 93 -3.71 -5.80 -3.45
CA LYS A 93 -4.59 -5.25 -4.50
C LYS A 93 -4.82 -3.76 -4.31
N LEU A 94 -5.09 -3.32 -3.08
CA LEU A 94 -5.30 -1.91 -2.74
C LEU A 94 -4.04 -1.08 -3.04
N TYR A 95 -2.88 -1.55 -2.61
CA TYR A 95 -1.62 -0.88 -2.88
C TYR A 95 -1.35 -0.74 -4.39
N LEU A 96 -1.52 -1.82 -5.15
CA LEU A 96 -1.30 -1.80 -6.60
C LEU A 96 -2.29 -0.90 -7.34
N ALA A 97 -3.56 -0.87 -6.93
CA ALA A 97 -4.56 0.02 -7.50
C ALA A 97 -4.20 1.50 -7.27
N ALA A 98 -3.73 1.85 -6.07
CA ALA A 98 -3.24 3.19 -5.78
C ALA A 98 -1.99 3.55 -6.62
N GLN A 99 -1.02 2.64 -6.77
CA GLN A 99 0.15 2.91 -7.62
C GLN A 99 -0.23 3.09 -9.10
N ALA A 100 -1.21 2.32 -9.61
CA ALA A 100 -1.71 2.50 -10.97
C ALA A 100 -2.35 3.88 -11.18
N LEU A 101 -3.14 4.36 -10.21
CA LEU A 101 -3.72 5.70 -10.24
C LEU A 101 -2.65 6.80 -10.23
N ARG A 102 -1.60 6.63 -9.42
CA ARG A 102 -0.46 7.55 -9.37
C ARG A 102 0.27 7.63 -10.72
N SER A 103 0.53 6.49 -11.35
CA SER A 103 1.27 6.44 -12.63
C SER A 103 0.45 6.85 -13.85
N ALA A 104 -0.89 6.88 -13.75
CA ALA A 104 -1.78 7.29 -14.83
C ALA A 104 -1.95 8.82 -14.94
N SER A 105 -1.34 9.59 -14.04
CA SER A 105 -1.44 11.06 -13.95
C SER A 105 -0.20 11.77 -14.46
#